data_AF-A0A359BE91-F1
#
_entry.id   AF-A0A359BE91-F1
#
_cell.length_a   1.000
_cell.length_b   1.000
_cell.length_c   1.000
_cell.angle_alpha   90.00
_cell.angle_beta   90.00
_cell.angle_gamma   90.00
#
_symmetry.space_group_name_H-M   'P 1'
#
loop_
_entity.id
_entity.type
_entity.pdbx_description
1 polymer ?
#
loop_
_entity_poly.entity_id
_entity_poly.type
_entity_poly.pdbx_seq_one_letter_code
_entity_poly.pdbx_strand_id
1 'polypeptide(L)'
;WFGEFYDMIQKALATPNAITIEEYWASLFSFIYLAGIYVAIAVVVSYFTSHYLFRWRASMVEWYHAVYDRARAIEGAAQRVQEDTIKFSRIMEQLGTSLIEAIMVLIQFIPILFGLSMGIPIFFFGDWQYGLLTGALVWSIGGTLFLIGLGWLLRLVGIEYDLQKKEAAYRKILVIAEDDETV
;
A
#
# COMPACT_ATOMS: atom_id res chain seq x y z
N TRP A 1 13.02 0.36 -22.54
CA TRP A 1 13.89 1.20 -21.69
C TRP A 1 14.91 0.42 -20.87
N PHE A 2 14.56 -0.20 -19.74
CA PHE A 2 15.58 -0.76 -18.82
C PHE A 2 16.45 -1.84 -19.50
N GLY A 3 15.84 -2.78 -20.21
CA GLY A 3 16.58 -3.77 -21.01
C GLY A 3 17.50 -3.13 -22.05
N GLU A 4 16.95 -2.25 -22.90
CA GLU A 4 17.71 -1.56 -23.94
C GLU A 4 18.88 -0.73 -23.40
N PHE A 5 18.72 -0.05 -22.27
CA PHE A 5 19.78 0.73 -21.64
C PHE A 5 20.90 -0.17 -21.11
N TYR A 6 20.57 -1.27 -20.43
CA TYR A 6 21.59 -2.20 -19.94
C TYR A 6 22.27 -2.99 -21.06
N ASP A 7 21.54 -3.35 -22.11
CA ASP A 7 22.11 -3.95 -23.31
C ASP A 7 23.08 -2.99 -24.02
N MET A 8 22.73 -1.69 -24.05
CA MET A 8 23.61 -0.63 -24.53
C MET A 8 24.86 -0.54 -23.64
N ILE A 9 24.74 -0.47 -22.31
CA ILE A 9 25.93 -0.45 -21.44
C ILE A 9 26.82 -1.69 -21.64
N GLN A 10 26.23 -2.88 -21.79
CA GLN A 10 26.98 -4.11 -22.05
C GLN A 10 27.76 -4.04 -23.38
N LYS A 11 27.14 -3.54 -24.45
CA LYS A 11 27.80 -3.35 -25.75
C LYS A 11 28.95 -2.33 -25.69
N ALA A 12 28.79 -1.24 -24.94
CA ALA A 12 29.84 -0.24 -24.76
C ALA A 12 31.05 -0.77 -23.98
N LEU A 13 30.81 -1.67 -23.01
CA LEU A 13 31.86 -2.30 -22.22
C LEU A 13 32.58 -3.44 -22.96
N ALA A 14 31.88 -4.16 -23.85
CA ALA A 14 32.44 -5.27 -24.59
C ALA A 14 33.39 -4.81 -25.71
N THR A 15 33.07 -3.70 -26.38
CA THR A 15 33.78 -3.25 -27.59
C THR A 15 33.97 -1.74 -27.58
N PRO A 16 35.21 -1.21 -27.69
CA PRO A 16 35.46 0.22 -27.79
C PRO A 16 34.76 0.83 -29.03
N ASN A 17 34.18 2.03 -28.90
CA ASN A 17 33.45 2.73 -29.96
C ASN A 17 32.23 1.98 -30.56
N ALA A 18 31.70 0.97 -29.87
CA ALA A 18 30.53 0.24 -30.35
C ALA A 18 29.20 1.02 -30.26
N ILE A 19 29.19 2.15 -29.56
CA ILE A 19 27.99 2.97 -29.31
C ILE A 19 28.33 4.41 -29.54
N THR A 20 27.42 5.11 -30.20
CA THR A 20 27.55 6.55 -30.43
C THR A 20 27.10 7.35 -29.22
N ILE A 21 27.63 8.57 -29.08
CA ILE A 21 27.16 9.49 -28.03
C ILE A 21 25.68 9.83 -28.18
N GLU A 22 25.16 9.83 -29.41
CA GLU A 22 23.77 10.11 -29.73
C GLU A 22 22.83 9.00 -29.24
N GLU A 23 23.19 7.73 -29.42
CA GLU A 23 22.45 6.59 -28.87
C GLU A 23 22.39 6.62 -27.34
N TYR A 24 23.52 7.00 -26.69
CA TYR A 24 23.56 7.18 -25.25
C TYR A 24 22.60 8.29 -24.78
N TRP A 25 22.63 9.46 -25.42
CA TRP A 25 21.72 10.57 -25.10
C TRP A 25 20.26 10.23 -25.38
N ALA A 26 19.95 9.50 -26.46
CA ALA A 26 18.59 9.04 -26.76
C ALA A 26 18.07 8.05 -25.68
N SER A 27 18.93 7.16 -25.20
CA SER A 27 18.57 6.24 -24.12
C SER A 27 18.40 6.95 -22.77
N LEU A 28 19.17 8.01 -22.50
CA LEU A 28 18.95 8.87 -21.34
C LEU A 28 17.66 9.69 -21.47
N PHE A 29 17.36 10.21 -22.66
CA PHE A 29 16.14 11.01 -22.87
C PHE A 29 14.87 10.16 -22.69
N SER A 30 14.88 8.92 -23.18
CA SER A 30 13.76 7.99 -22.95
C SER A 30 13.54 7.65 -21.46
N PHE A 31 14.61 7.61 -20.66
CA PHE A 31 14.49 7.49 -19.19
C PHE A 31 13.78 8.71 -18.61
N ILE A 32 14.30 9.90 -18.93
CA ILE A 32 13.81 11.16 -18.38
C ILE A 32 12.35 11.38 -18.78
N TYR A 33 11.98 11.02 -20.00
CA TYR A 33 10.60 11.09 -20.48
C TYR A 33 9.67 10.19 -19.64
N LEU A 34 10.02 8.92 -19.45
CA LEU A 34 9.23 7.99 -18.65
C LEU A 34 9.17 8.40 -17.17
N ALA A 35 10.31 8.80 -16.61
CA ALA A 35 10.40 9.30 -15.24
C ALA A 35 9.58 10.58 -15.06
N GLY A 36 9.61 11.49 -16.03
CA GLY A 36 8.83 12.73 -16.02
C GLY A 36 7.32 12.47 -16.03
N ILE A 37 6.85 11.55 -16.90
CA ILE A 37 5.45 11.12 -16.91
C ILE A 37 5.08 10.50 -15.56
N TYR A 38 5.91 9.60 -15.04
CA TYR A 38 5.68 8.97 -13.74
C TYR A 38 5.55 10.01 -12.61
N VAL A 39 6.48 10.97 -12.52
CA VAL A 39 6.44 12.03 -11.51
C VAL A 39 5.19 12.89 -11.67
N ALA A 40 4.83 13.27 -12.90
CA ALA A 40 3.62 14.06 -13.15
C ALA A 40 2.35 13.32 -12.66
N ILE A 41 2.22 12.03 -13.00
CA ILE A 41 1.11 11.19 -12.54
C ILE A 41 1.13 11.06 -11.02
N ALA A 42 2.29 10.78 -10.42
CA ALA A 42 2.44 10.61 -8.98
C ALA A 42 2.03 11.88 -8.21
N VAL A 43 2.40 13.07 -8.69
CA VAL A 43 2.01 14.35 -8.09
C VAL A 43 0.49 14.57 -8.20
N VAL A 44 -0.10 14.29 -9.36
CA VAL A 44 -1.56 14.42 -9.57
C VAL A 44 -2.32 13.47 -8.64
N VAL A 45 -1.91 12.20 -8.58
CA VAL A 45 -2.51 11.21 -7.68
C VAL A 45 -2.37 11.64 -6.23
N SER A 46 -1.17 12.05 -5.79
CA SER A 46 -0.93 12.52 -4.43
C SER A 46 -1.82 13.72 -4.05
N TYR A 47 -1.99 14.67 -4.97
CA TYR A 47 -2.89 15.81 -4.79
C TYR A 47 -4.34 15.37 -4.58
N PHE A 48 -4.87 14.52 -5.47
CA PHE A 48 -6.26 14.07 -5.38
C PHE A 48 -6.50 13.20 -4.14
N THR A 49 -5.58 12.28 -3.82
CA THR A 49 -5.64 11.47 -2.60
C THR A 49 -5.74 12.37 -1.37
N SER A 50 -4.83 13.34 -1.24
CA SER A 50 -4.85 14.30 -0.13
C SER A 50 -6.14 15.12 -0.07
N HIS A 51 -6.63 15.57 -1.24
CA HIS A 51 -7.85 16.37 -1.34
C HIS A 51 -9.10 15.59 -0.88
N TYR A 52 -9.29 14.37 -1.39
CA TYR A 52 -10.45 13.55 -1.03
C TYR A 52 -10.38 13.07 0.42
N LEU A 53 -9.19 12.79 0.95
CA LEU A 53 -9.02 12.45 2.37
C LEU A 53 -9.38 13.62 3.28
N PHE A 54 -9.00 14.83 2.93
CA PHE A 54 -9.42 16.02 3.68
C PHE A 54 -10.96 16.14 3.71
N ARG A 55 -11.62 15.97 2.56
CA ARG A 55 -13.08 16.01 2.48
C ARG A 55 -13.74 14.90 3.31
N TRP A 56 -13.19 13.69 3.25
CA TRP A 56 -13.64 12.57 4.05
C TRP A 56 -13.51 12.85 5.55
N ARG A 57 -12.37 13.40 6.00
CA ARG A 57 -12.18 13.82 7.40
C ARG A 57 -13.20 14.85 7.83
N ALA A 58 -13.49 15.84 6.98
CA ALA A 58 -14.50 16.86 7.27
C ALA A 58 -15.90 16.23 7.44
N SER A 59 -16.31 15.35 6.52
CA SER A 59 -17.61 14.68 6.61
C SER A 59 -17.73 13.77 7.84
N MET A 60 -16.65 13.09 8.22
CA MET A 60 -16.63 12.26 9.42
C MET A 60 -16.81 13.11 10.68
N VAL A 61 -16.09 14.23 10.78
CA VAL A 61 -16.20 15.16 11.91
C VAL A 61 -17.63 15.73 12.01
N GLU A 62 -18.21 16.16 10.89
CA GLU A 62 -19.57 16.68 10.84
C GLU A 62 -20.61 15.64 11.30
N TRP A 63 -20.47 14.39 10.83
CA TRP A 63 -21.33 13.29 11.28
C TRP A 63 -21.19 13.02 12.79
N TYR A 64 -19.96 13.01 13.32
CA TYR A 64 -19.75 12.81 14.76
C TYR A 64 -20.34 13.95 15.59
N HIS A 65 -20.28 15.19 15.12
CA HIS A 65 -20.95 16.31 15.78
C HIS A 65 -22.47 16.15 15.82
N ALA A 66 -23.09 15.65 14.74
CA ALA A 66 -24.54 15.42 14.70
C ALA A 66 -25.03 14.35 15.69
N VAL A 67 -24.15 13.42 16.09
CA VAL A 67 -24.46 12.32 17.03
C VAL A 67 -23.92 12.58 18.44
N TYR A 68 -23.19 13.68 18.64
CA TYR A 68 -22.44 13.97 19.87
C TYR A 68 -23.32 14.01 21.12
N ASP A 69 -24.56 14.51 21.02
CA ASP A 69 -25.49 14.57 22.15
C ASP A 69 -25.82 13.20 22.74
N ARG A 70 -25.75 12.14 21.94
CA ARG A 70 -25.93 10.75 22.40
C ARG A 70 -24.62 10.12 22.89
N ALA A 71 -23.49 10.53 22.31
CA ALA A 71 -22.16 9.96 22.58
C ALA A 71 -21.44 10.58 23.79
N ARG A 72 -21.83 11.80 24.22
CA ARG A 72 -21.18 12.55 25.32
C ARG A 72 -21.20 11.87 26.69
N ALA A 73 -22.03 10.85 26.88
CA ALA A 73 -22.08 10.07 28.12
C ALA A 73 -20.88 9.10 28.26
N ILE A 74 -20.12 8.90 27.19
CA ILE A 74 -18.94 8.04 27.17
C ILE A 74 -17.73 8.86 27.64
N GLU A 75 -16.97 8.33 28.60
CA GLU A 75 -15.74 8.96 29.09
C GLU A 75 -14.75 9.20 27.94
N GLY A 76 -14.28 10.44 27.82
CA GLY A 76 -13.35 10.83 26.75
C GLY A 76 -13.97 10.85 25.35
N ALA A 77 -15.31 10.94 25.21
CA ALA A 77 -15.99 10.98 23.91
C ALA A 77 -15.40 12.01 22.94
N ALA A 78 -15.10 13.22 23.40
CA ALA A 78 -14.49 14.27 22.57
C ALA A 78 -13.07 13.89 22.10
N GLN A 79 -12.27 13.23 22.95
CA GLN A 79 -10.93 12.76 22.61
C GLN A 79 -10.96 11.63 21.59
N ARG A 80 -11.86 10.64 21.78
CA ARG A 80 -12.05 9.53 20.83
C ARG A 80 -12.51 10.02 19.46
N VAL A 81 -13.47 10.96 19.41
CA VAL A 81 -13.91 11.55 18.14
C VAL A 81 -12.75 12.20 17.39
N GLN A 82 -11.82 12.87 18.07
CA GLN A 82 -10.65 13.46 17.40
C GLN A 82 -9.60 12.41 17.01
N GLU A 83 -9.11 11.63 17.96
CA GLU A 83 -8.02 10.68 17.74
C GLU A 83 -8.42 9.55 16.79
N ASP A 84 -9.61 8.98 16.97
CA ASP A 84 -10.05 7.83 16.18
C ASP A 84 -10.42 8.25 14.77
N THR A 85 -10.99 9.44 14.56
CA THR A 85 -11.24 9.96 13.20
C THR A 85 -9.95 10.16 12.43
N ILE A 86 -8.88 10.63 13.08
CA ILE A 86 -7.56 10.78 12.45
C ILE A 86 -6.96 9.40 12.15
N LYS A 87 -6.97 8.48 13.11
CA LYS A 87 -6.47 7.11 12.92
C LYS A 87 -7.21 6.39 11.80
N PHE A 88 -8.54 6.46 11.81
CA PHE A 88 -9.38 5.85 10.77
C PHE A 88 -9.09 6.44 9.40
N SER A 89 -9.00 7.78 9.28
CA SER A 89 -8.68 8.42 8.00
C SER A 89 -7.32 7.98 7.46
N ARG A 90 -6.30 7.82 8.31
CA ARG A 90 -4.98 7.33 7.88
C ARG A 90 -5.00 5.87 7.44
N ILE A 91 -5.74 5.02 8.15
CA ILE A 91 -5.92 3.62 7.76
C ILE A 91 -6.63 3.54 6.40
N MET A 92 -7.68 4.33 6.20
CA MET A 92 -8.41 4.39 4.94
C MET A 92 -7.56 4.90 3.78
N GLU A 93 -6.73 5.92 4.01
CA GLU A 93 -5.73 6.41 3.05
C GLU A 93 -4.75 5.32 2.63
N GLN A 94 -4.14 4.66 3.61
CA GLN A 94 -3.14 3.63 3.35
C GLN A 94 -3.76 2.45 2.61
N LEU A 95 -4.92 1.97 3.07
CA LEU A 95 -5.63 0.86 2.45
C LEU A 95 -6.07 1.19 1.02
N GLY A 96 -6.62 2.39 0.82
CA GLY A 96 -7.04 2.85 -0.50
C GLY A 96 -5.88 2.98 -1.48
N THR A 97 -4.77 3.59 -1.05
CA THR A 97 -3.56 3.73 -1.88
C THR A 97 -2.98 2.36 -2.22
N SER A 98 -2.80 1.47 -1.25
CA SER A 98 -2.27 0.12 -1.48
C SER A 98 -3.18 -0.72 -2.38
N LEU A 99 -4.51 -0.56 -2.29
CA LEU A 99 -5.44 -1.25 -3.19
C LEU A 99 -5.27 -0.79 -4.64
N ILE A 100 -5.19 0.52 -4.87
CA ILE A 100 -4.98 1.07 -6.23
C ILE A 100 -3.63 0.63 -6.78
N GLU A 101 -2.56 0.67 -5.96
CA GLU A 101 -1.24 0.17 -6.36
C GLU A 101 -1.29 -1.31 -6.76
N ALA A 102 -1.95 -2.16 -5.96
CA ALA A 102 -2.09 -3.58 -6.29
C ALA A 102 -2.84 -3.82 -7.61
N ILE A 103 -3.91 -3.04 -7.87
CA ILE A 103 -4.65 -3.10 -9.13
C ILE A 103 -3.77 -2.65 -10.30
N MET A 104 -3.00 -1.57 -10.14
CA MET A 104 -2.07 -1.08 -11.16
C MET A 104 -1.00 -2.13 -11.50
N VAL A 105 -0.45 -2.80 -10.47
CA VAL A 105 0.48 -3.92 -10.66
C VAL A 105 -0.18 -5.05 -11.45
N LEU A 106 -1.41 -5.45 -11.11
CA LEU A 106 -2.13 -6.46 -11.88
C LEU A 106 -2.31 -6.02 -13.35
N ILE A 107 -2.78 -4.80 -13.60
CA ILE A 107 -2.97 -4.28 -14.96
C ILE A 107 -1.65 -4.24 -15.73
N GLN A 108 -0.53 -3.89 -15.09
CA GLN A 108 0.79 -3.84 -15.72
C GLN A 108 1.33 -5.25 -16.02
N PHE A 109 1.25 -6.16 -15.06
CA PHE A 109 1.87 -7.48 -15.18
C PHE A 109 1.02 -8.46 -15.98
N ILE A 110 -0.31 -8.34 -16.01
CA ILE A 110 -1.17 -9.25 -16.78
C ILE A 110 -0.76 -9.29 -18.27
N PRO A 111 -0.66 -8.16 -19.01
CA PRO A 111 -0.25 -8.18 -20.41
C PRO A 111 1.17 -8.72 -20.63
N ILE A 112 2.10 -8.36 -19.73
CA ILE A 112 3.49 -8.82 -19.79
C ILE A 112 3.54 -10.35 -19.62
N LEU A 113 2.82 -10.88 -18.64
CA LEU A 113 2.72 -12.31 -18.38
C LEU A 113 2.02 -13.04 -19.53
N PHE A 114 0.98 -12.45 -20.13
CA PHE A 114 0.36 -13.00 -21.35
C PHE A 114 1.37 -13.16 -22.49
N GLY A 115 2.17 -12.12 -22.76
CA GLY A 115 3.20 -12.16 -23.81
C GLY A 115 4.28 -13.19 -23.54
N LEU A 116 4.77 -13.27 -22.30
CA LEU A 116 5.82 -14.23 -21.91
C LEU A 116 5.31 -15.67 -21.80
N SER A 117 4.03 -15.86 -21.47
CA SER A 117 3.47 -17.20 -21.27
C SER A 117 3.22 -17.97 -22.56
N MET A 118 3.33 -17.34 -23.73
CA MET A 118 3.30 -18.06 -25.02
C MET A 118 4.59 -18.85 -25.30
N GLY A 119 5.63 -18.74 -24.47
CA GLY A 119 6.94 -19.34 -24.74
C GLY A 119 7.51 -20.29 -23.68
N ILE A 120 6.84 -20.50 -22.54
CA ILE A 120 7.41 -21.25 -21.41
C ILE A 120 6.43 -22.29 -20.86
N PRO A 121 6.68 -23.60 -21.07
CA PRO A 121 5.94 -24.65 -20.38
C PRO A 121 6.32 -24.69 -18.89
N ILE A 122 5.32 -24.82 -18.01
CA ILE A 122 5.56 -24.88 -16.56
C ILE A 122 5.89 -26.30 -16.14
N PHE A 123 7.10 -26.47 -15.58
CA PHE A 123 7.65 -27.78 -15.19
C PHE A 123 6.75 -28.61 -14.26
N PHE A 124 6.00 -27.97 -13.36
CA PHE A 124 5.18 -28.66 -12.35
C PHE A 124 3.70 -28.82 -12.72
N PHE A 125 3.19 -28.03 -13.68
CA PHE A 125 1.76 -28.01 -14.05
C PHE A 125 1.49 -28.44 -15.51
N GLY A 126 2.52 -28.78 -16.29
CA GLY A 126 2.39 -29.28 -17.67
C GLY A 126 2.07 -28.18 -18.70
N ASP A 127 1.36 -28.55 -19.77
CA ASP A 127 0.92 -27.67 -20.88
C ASP A 127 -0.26 -26.77 -20.47
N TRP A 128 -0.15 -26.09 -19.33
CA TRP A 128 -1.17 -25.12 -18.93
C TRP A 128 -1.03 -23.86 -19.78
N GLN A 129 -2.01 -23.62 -20.67
CA GLN A 129 -2.09 -22.37 -21.41
C GLN A 129 -2.14 -21.20 -20.42
N TYR A 130 -1.26 -20.22 -20.61
CA TYR A 130 -1.09 -19.06 -19.72
C TYR A 130 -0.60 -19.40 -18.31
N GLY A 131 0.15 -20.49 -18.16
CA GLY A 131 0.66 -20.98 -16.88
C GLY A 131 1.22 -19.89 -15.95
N LEU A 132 2.01 -18.95 -16.49
CA LEU A 132 2.64 -17.87 -15.71
C LEU A 132 1.60 -16.92 -15.11
N LEU A 133 0.56 -16.59 -15.86
CA LEU A 133 -0.55 -15.75 -15.42
C LEU A 133 -1.38 -16.47 -14.35
N THR A 134 -1.77 -17.72 -14.62
CA THR A 134 -2.54 -18.53 -13.66
C THR A 134 -1.77 -18.76 -12.37
N GLY A 135 -0.47 -19.03 -12.44
CA GLY A 135 0.39 -19.19 -11.27
C GLY A 135 0.49 -17.89 -10.45
N ALA A 136 0.67 -16.75 -11.10
CA ALA A 136 0.72 -15.46 -10.43
C ALA A 136 -0.61 -15.12 -9.73
N LEU A 137 -1.76 -15.39 -10.37
CA LEU A 137 -3.08 -15.18 -9.78
C LEU A 137 -3.35 -16.11 -8.59
N VAL A 138 -3.06 -17.40 -8.74
CA VAL A 138 -3.22 -18.38 -7.65
C VAL A 138 -2.32 -18.02 -6.48
N TRP A 139 -1.07 -17.62 -6.73
CA TRP A 139 -0.16 -17.20 -5.67
C TRP A 139 -0.61 -15.91 -4.98
N SER A 140 -1.05 -14.91 -5.75
CA SER A 140 -1.52 -13.64 -5.19
C SER A 140 -2.76 -13.85 -4.31
N ILE A 141 -3.80 -14.49 -4.84
CA ILE A 141 -5.06 -14.72 -4.11
C ILE A 141 -4.83 -15.73 -2.97
N GLY A 142 -4.16 -16.83 -3.28
CA GLY A 142 -3.88 -17.89 -2.31
C GLY A 142 -2.98 -17.41 -1.17
N GLY A 143 -1.94 -16.64 -1.47
CA GLY A 143 -1.07 -16.02 -0.47
C GLY A 143 -1.81 -15.05 0.43
N THR A 144 -2.68 -14.19 -0.12
CA THR A 144 -3.51 -13.29 0.67
C THR A 144 -4.47 -14.05 1.58
N LEU A 145 -5.20 -15.04 1.06
CA LEU A 145 -6.11 -15.86 1.86
C LEU A 145 -5.38 -16.66 2.93
N PHE A 146 -4.20 -17.19 2.61
CA PHE A 146 -3.35 -17.91 3.54
C PHE A 146 -2.90 -17.02 4.70
N LEU A 147 -2.44 -15.80 4.42
CA LEU A 147 -2.05 -14.84 5.46
C LEU A 147 -3.23 -14.41 6.33
N ILE A 148 -4.41 -14.20 5.73
CA ILE A 148 -5.65 -13.90 6.48
C ILE A 148 -6.01 -15.08 7.39
N GLY A 149 -5.98 -16.30 6.86
CA GLY A 149 -6.25 -17.52 7.62
C GLY A 149 -5.27 -17.71 8.77
N LEU A 150 -3.97 -17.46 8.53
CA LEU A 150 -2.93 -17.53 9.56
C LEU A 150 -3.15 -16.46 10.64
N GLY A 151 -3.45 -15.22 10.24
CA GLY A 151 -3.75 -14.13 11.18
C GLY A 151 -4.96 -14.41 12.07
N TRP A 152 -5.99 -15.04 11.49
CA TRP A 152 -7.16 -15.51 12.24
C TRP A 152 -6.84 -16.67 13.17
N LEU A 153 -6.09 -17.69 12.69
CA LEU A 153 -5.70 -18.87 13.47
C LEU A 153 -4.86 -18.48 14.70
N LEU A 154 -3.90 -17.58 14.52
CA LEU A 154 -3.04 -17.07 15.58
C LEU A 154 -3.75 -16.05 16.48
N ARG A 155 -5.00 -15.66 16.15
CA ARG A 155 -5.81 -14.69 16.90
C ARG A 155 -5.06 -13.38 17.18
N LEU A 156 -4.32 -12.85 16.21
CA LEU A 156 -3.53 -11.62 16.36
C LEU A 156 -4.38 -10.45 16.90
N VAL A 157 -5.61 -10.32 16.38
CA VAL A 157 -6.55 -9.29 16.83
C VAL A 157 -6.92 -9.44 18.31
N GLY A 158 -7.05 -10.67 18.80
CA GLY A 158 -7.34 -10.94 20.22
C GLY A 158 -6.17 -10.55 21.12
N ILE A 159 -4.94 -10.83 20.68
CA ILE A 159 -3.72 -10.46 21.42
C ILE A 159 -3.58 -8.94 21.51
N GLU A 160 -3.77 -8.24 20.39
CA GLU A 160 -3.72 -6.78 20.34
C GLU A 160 -4.80 -6.14 21.23
N TYR A 161 -6.03 -6.67 21.20
CA TYR A 161 -7.10 -6.23 22.08
C TYR A 161 -6.76 -6.40 23.57
N ASP A 162 -6.22 -7.58 23.94
CA ASP A 162 -5.82 -7.86 25.32
C ASP A 162 -4.67 -6.94 25.77
N LEU A 163 -3.75 -6.59 24.86
CA LEU A 163 -2.70 -5.62 25.11
C LEU A 163 -3.27 -4.22 25.36
N GLN A 164 -4.13 -3.72 24.47
CA GLN A 164 -4.79 -2.42 24.63
C GLN A 164 -5.61 -2.33 25.91
N LYS A 165 -6.30 -3.41 26.29
CA LYS A 165 -7.03 -3.49 27.57
C LYS A 165 -6.09 -3.36 28.77
N LYS A 166 -4.93 -4.01 28.74
CA LYS A 166 -3.91 -3.90 29.80
C LYS A 166 -3.28 -2.52 29.85
N GLU A 167 -2.96 -1.91 28.71
CA GLU A 167 -2.43 -0.55 28.63
C GLU A 167 -3.44 0.50 29.15
N ALA A 168 -4.72 0.34 28.82
CA ALA A 168 -5.78 1.22 29.34
C ALA A 168 -5.93 1.07 30.87
N ALA A 169 -5.88 -0.15 31.40
CA ALA A 169 -5.91 -0.39 32.83
C ALA A 169 -4.68 0.22 33.53
N TYR A 170 -3.49 0.07 32.93
CA TYR A 170 -2.26 0.68 33.43
C TYR A 170 -2.32 2.22 33.44
N ARG A 171 -2.82 2.83 32.36
CA ARG A 171 -3.03 4.29 32.28
C ARG A 171 -3.98 4.77 33.39
N LYS A 172 -5.03 4.01 33.70
CA LYS A 172 -5.94 4.35 34.81
C LYS A 172 -5.26 4.27 36.18
N ILE A 173 -4.42 3.26 36.41
CA ILE A 173 -3.67 3.12 37.66
C ILE A 173 -2.70 4.29 37.86
N LEU A 174 -2.01 4.71 36.79
CA LEU A 174 -1.13 5.88 36.81
C LEU A 174 -1.86 7.18 37.19
N VAL A 175 -3.04 7.42 36.62
CA VAL A 175 -3.86 8.61 36.96
C VAL A 175 -4.29 8.59 38.43
N ILE A 176 -4.70 7.42 38.95
CA ILE A 176 -5.05 7.28 40.37
C ILE A 176 -3.84 7.54 41.27
N ALA A 177 -2.65 7.06 40.86
CA ALA A 177 -1.42 7.29 41.61
C ALA A 177 -0.95 8.75 41.60
N GLU A 178 -1.24 9.50 40.53
CA GLU A 178 -0.95 10.94 40.42
C GLU A 178 -1.91 11.78 41.27
N ASP A 179 -3.19 11.39 41.37
CA ASP A 179 -4.18 12.06 42.23
C ASP A 179 -3.93 11.78 43.74
N ASP A 180 -3.37 10.62 44.11
CA ASP A 180 -3.12 10.22 45.50
C ASP A 180 -1.94 10.96 46.18
N GLU A 181 -1.13 11.74 45.46
CA GLU A 181 -0.04 12.56 46.04
C GLU A 181 -0.52 13.89 46.69
N THR A 182 -1.83 14.08 46.91
CA THR A 182 -2.42 15.32 47.49
C THR A 182 -2.99 15.19 48.92
N VAL A 183 -2.32 14.43 49.81
CA VAL A 183 -2.55 14.48 51.27
C VAL A 183 -1.26 14.81 52.02
#